data_AF-A0ABD4V4D9-F1
#
_entry.id   AF-A0ABD4V4D9-F1
#
_cell.length_a   1.000
_cell.length_b   1.000
_cell.length_c   1.000
_cell.angle_alpha   90.00
_cell.angle_beta   90.00
_cell.angle_gamma   90.00
#
_symmetry.space_group_name_H-M   'P 1'
#
loop_
_entity.id
_entity.type
_entity.pdbx_description
1 polymer ?
#
loop_
_entity_poly.entity_id
_entity_poly.type
_entity_poly.pdbx_seq_one_letter_code
_entity_poly.pdbx_strand_id
1 'polypeptide(L)'
;MLIAKTGSEQRVRDAVAEAMPPVGEKAPRGHIAFRPESEEAIEEARRASADLGHGRVGTEHSLLGLIRTEDSPAARILRSLGFTPDELRATVEAEVAERSAAGDLH
;
A
#
# COMPACT_ATOMS: atom_id res chain seq x y z
N MET A 1 1.51 -13.85 -6.48
CA MET A 1 0.05 -13.80 -6.77
C MET A 1 -0.45 -12.43 -7.25
N LEU A 2 0.00 -11.31 -6.68
CA LEU A 2 -0.50 -9.95 -7.02
C LEU A 2 -0.19 -9.48 -8.45
N ILE A 3 1.00 -9.77 -8.98
CA ILE A 3 1.41 -9.37 -10.35
C ILE A 3 0.54 -10.04 -11.43
N ALA A 4 0.07 -11.26 -11.17
CA ALA A 4 -0.79 -11.98 -12.12
C ALA A 4 -2.15 -11.28 -12.32
N LYS A 5 -2.65 -10.60 -11.28
CA LYS A 5 -3.95 -9.90 -11.31
C LYS A 5 -3.85 -8.51 -11.94
N THR A 6 -2.77 -7.76 -11.64
CA THR A 6 -2.50 -6.48 -12.31
C THR A 6 -2.04 -6.64 -13.76
N GLY A 7 -1.46 -7.77 -14.13
CA GLY A 7 -0.99 -8.08 -15.50
C GLY A 7 0.23 -7.27 -15.95
N SER A 8 0.48 -6.09 -15.39
CA SER A 8 1.68 -5.27 -15.59
C SER A 8 1.76 -4.15 -14.53
N GLU A 9 2.97 -3.75 -14.15
CA GLU A 9 3.21 -2.54 -13.36
C GLU A 9 2.68 -1.29 -14.08
N GLN A 10 2.73 -1.25 -15.41
CA GLN A 10 2.24 -0.12 -16.18
C GLN A 10 0.75 0.12 -15.95
N ARG A 11 -0.06 -0.94 -15.83
CA ARG A 11 -1.49 -0.83 -15.54
C ARG A 11 -1.74 -0.14 -14.19
N VAL A 12 -0.89 -0.40 -13.20
CA VAL A 12 -0.98 0.27 -11.90
C VAL A 12 -0.64 1.75 -12.05
N ARG A 13 0.42 2.09 -12.79
CA ARG A 13 0.79 3.50 -13.05
C ARG A 13 -0.33 4.26 -13.77
N ASP A 14 -0.94 3.63 -14.77
CA ASP A 14 -2.04 4.24 -15.54
C ASP A 14 -3.26 4.48 -14.65
N ALA A 15 -3.63 3.51 -13.81
CA ALA A 15 -4.73 3.66 -12.86
C ALA A 15 -4.47 4.76 -11.82
N VAL A 16 -3.22 4.92 -11.37
CA VAL A 16 -2.83 6.03 -10.49
C VAL A 16 -2.96 7.37 -11.22
N ALA A 17 -2.49 7.46 -12.46
CA ALA A 17 -2.58 8.69 -13.25
C ALA A 17 -4.03 9.10 -13.54
N GLU A 18 -4.93 8.13 -13.72
CA GLU A 18 -6.36 8.37 -13.93
C GLU A 18 -7.08 8.81 -12.64
N ALA A 19 -6.77 8.17 -11.50
CA ALA A 19 -7.47 8.43 -10.24
C ALA A 19 -6.98 9.69 -9.50
N MET A 20 -5.80 10.21 -9.86
CA MET A 20 -5.18 11.34 -9.20
C MET A 20 -5.34 12.62 -10.02
N PRO A 21 -5.42 13.80 -9.38
CA PRO A 21 -5.38 15.05 -10.12
C PRO A 21 -4.08 15.14 -10.94
N PRO A 22 -4.13 15.79 -12.12
CA PRO A 22 -2.94 15.96 -12.94
C PRO A 22 -1.85 16.62 -12.11
N VAL A 23 -0.62 16.13 -12.28
CA VAL A 23 0.55 16.76 -11.69
C VAL A 23 0.58 18.20 -12.18
N GLY A 24 0.53 19.17 -11.25
CA GLY A 24 0.61 20.58 -11.61
C GLY A 24 1.86 20.86 -12.45
N GLU A 25 1.80 21.84 -13.36
CA GLU A 25 2.90 22.19 -14.27
C GLU A 25 4.24 22.44 -13.56
N LYS A 26 4.20 22.76 -12.26
CA LYS A 26 5.37 22.89 -11.41
C LYS A 26 5.18 22.02 -10.18
N ALA A 27 6.13 21.10 -9.96
CA ALA A 27 6.22 20.40 -8.70
C ALA A 27 6.36 21.43 -7.55
N PRO A 28 5.62 21.25 -6.44
CA PRO A 28 5.80 22.08 -5.26
C PRO A 28 7.28 22.06 -4.84
N ARG A 29 7.84 23.22 -4.52
CA ARG A 29 9.19 23.32 -3.94
C ARG A 29 9.08 23.42 -2.43
N GLY A 30 9.97 22.74 -1.71
CA GLY A 30 9.99 22.72 -0.25
C GLY A 30 9.21 21.56 0.35
N HIS A 31 8.77 21.72 1.61
CA HIS A 31 8.02 20.69 2.31
C HIS A 31 6.64 20.49 1.68
N ILE A 32 6.34 19.26 1.28
CA ILE A 32 5.03 18.85 0.79
C ILE A 32 4.30 18.22 1.98
N ALA A 33 3.26 18.89 2.47
CA ALA A 33 2.41 18.34 3.52
C ALA A 33 1.68 17.10 3.00
N PHE A 34 1.54 16.09 3.84
CA PHE A 34 0.70 14.95 3.52
C PHE A 34 -0.77 15.37 3.49
N ARG A 35 -1.55 14.67 2.66
CA ARG A 35 -3.01 14.75 2.75
C ARG A 35 -3.48 13.95 3.98
N PRO A 36 -4.64 14.27 4.58
CA PRO A 36 -5.14 13.56 5.76
C PRO A 36 -5.14 12.03 5.58
N GLU A 37 -5.58 11.53 4.43
CA GLU A 37 -5.62 10.09 4.15
C GLU A 37 -4.22 9.46 4.04
N SER A 38 -3.19 10.25 3.69
CA SER A 38 -1.81 9.77 3.63
C SER A 38 -1.18 9.68 5.03
N GLU A 39 -1.52 10.61 5.93
CA GLU A 39 -1.10 10.53 7.34
C GLU A 39 -1.76 9.32 8.03
N GLU A 40 -3.05 9.10 7.77
CA GLU A 40 -3.78 7.92 8.26
C GLU A 40 -3.15 6.61 7.77
N ALA A 41 -2.85 6.50 6.46
CA ALA A 41 -2.21 5.30 5.91
C ALA A 41 -0.84 5.01 6.53
N ILE A 42 -0.06 6.05 6.88
CA ILE A 42 1.23 5.89 7.57
C ILE A 42 1.02 5.36 8.99
N GLU A 43 0.03 5.88 9.70
CA GLU A 43 -0.31 5.41 11.05
C GLU A 43 -0.81 3.96 11.03
N GLU A 44 -1.69 3.62 10.09
CA GLU A 44 -2.16 2.25 9.89
C GLU A 44 -1.03 1.28 9.50
N ALA A 45 -0.05 1.73 8.72
CA ALA A 45 1.15 0.95 8.43
C ALA A 45 2.02 0.70 9.67
N ARG A 46 2.14 1.69 10.56
CA ARG A 46 2.83 1.53 11.85
C ARG A 46 2.10 0.55 12.77
N ARG A 47 0.78 0.65 12.85
CA ARG A 47 -0.07 -0.29 13.60
C ARG A 47 0.12 -1.72 13.07
N ALA A 48 0.06 -1.91 11.75
CA ALA A 48 0.31 -3.21 11.13
C ALA A 48 1.70 -3.78 11.50
N SER A 49 2.75 -2.96 11.50
CA SER A 49 4.09 -3.39 11.92
C SER A 49 4.12 -3.82 13.39
N ALA A 50 3.45 -3.06 14.26
CA ALA A 50 3.38 -3.38 15.69
C ALA A 50 2.57 -4.66 15.95
N ASP A 51 1.42 -4.83 15.29
CA ASP A 51 0.54 -6.01 15.39
C ASP A 51 1.28 -7.29 15.01
N LEU A 52 2.19 -7.20 14.03
CA LEU A 52 3.02 -8.30 13.54
C LEU A 52 4.33 -8.46 14.32
N GLY A 53 4.59 -7.64 15.34
CA GLY A 53 5.81 -7.70 16.16
C GLY A 53 7.08 -7.23 15.46
N HIS A 54 6.95 -6.52 14.33
CA HIS A 54 8.09 -6.02 13.56
C HIS A 54 8.57 -4.65 14.07
N GLY A 55 9.88 -4.52 14.29
CA GLY A 55 10.51 -3.27 14.75
C GLY A 55 10.67 -2.17 13.69
N ARG A 56 10.20 -2.39 12.46
CA ARG A 56 10.31 -1.44 11.34
C ARG A 56 9.16 -1.61 10.35
N VAL A 57 8.64 -0.48 9.88
CA VAL A 57 7.67 -0.42 8.76
C VAL A 57 8.37 -0.75 7.44
N GLY A 58 7.94 -1.84 6.82
CA GLY A 58 8.30 -2.26 5.46
C GLY A 58 7.21 -1.97 4.41
N THR A 59 7.42 -2.46 3.18
CA THR A 59 6.51 -2.24 2.04
C THR A 59 5.16 -2.96 2.20
N GLU A 60 5.17 -4.12 2.83
CA GLU A 60 4.03 -4.95 3.18
C GLU A 60 3.11 -4.24 4.17
N HIS A 61 3.69 -3.63 5.21
CA HIS A 61 2.96 -2.81 6.18
C HIS A 61 2.39 -1.55 5.53
N SER A 62 3.16 -0.94 4.63
CA SER A 62 2.70 0.23 3.86
C SER A 62 1.49 -0.12 3.00
N LEU A 63 1.50 -1.29 2.36
CA LEU A 63 0.37 -1.79 1.57
C LEU A 63 -0.85 -2.07 2.48
N LEU A 64 -0.65 -2.70 3.64
CA LEU A 64 -1.73 -2.90 4.63
C LEU A 64 -2.33 -1.58 5.10
N GLY A 65 -1.50 -0.56 5.37
CA GLY A 65 -1.95 0.78 5.72
C GLY A 65 -2.83 1.41 4.64
N LEU A 66 -2.36 1.38 3.38
CA LEU A 66 -3.13 1.89 2.23
C LEU A 66 -4.48 1.19 2.03
N ILE A 67 -4.56 -0.11 2.33
CA ILE A 67 -5.81 -0.89 2.21
C ILE A 67 -6.78 -0.60 3.36
N ARG A 68 -6.26 -0.31 4.56
CA ARG A 68 -7.05 0.00 5.77
C ARG A 68 -7.59 1.43 5.77
N THR A 69 -6.93 2.36 5.08
CA THR A 69 -7.44 3.72 4.89
C THR A 69 -8.60 3.73 3.88
N GLU A 70 -9.82 3.63 4.41
CA GLU A 70 -11.05 3.65 3.64
C GLU A 70 -11.20 4.96 2.84
N ASP A 71 -11.93 4.88 1.72
CA ASP A 71 -12.18 6.01 0.81
C ASP A 71 -10.97 6.76 0.23
N SER A 72 -9.75 6.32 0.51
CA SER A 72 -8.54 6.87 -0.09
C SER A 72 -8.47 6.59 -1.61
N PRO A 73 -7.77 7.44 -2.39
CA PRO A 73 -7.48 7.16 -3.80
C PRO A 73 -6.81 5.80 -3.99
N ALA A 74 -5.89 5.42 -3.10
CA ALA A 74 -5.19 4.13 -3.16
C ALA A 74 -6.17 2.94 -3.03
N ALA A 75 -7.07 2.98 -2.05
CA ALA A 75 -8.08 1.94 -1.87
C ALA A 75 -9.02 1.83 -3.09
N ARG A 76 -9.38 2.97 -3.71
CA ARG A 76 -10.20 3.00 -4.93
C ARG A 76 -9.46 2.40 -6.14
N ILE A 77 -8.19 2.75 -6.34
CA ILE A 77 -7.34 2.21 -7.41
C ILE A 77 -7.19 0.69 -7.27
N LEU A 78 -6.91 0.19 -6.07
CA LEU A 78 -6.78 -1.25 -5.85
C LEU A 78 -8.08 -1.99 -6.16
N ARG A 79 -9.24 -1.44 -5.78
CA ARG A 79 -10.55 -1.99 -6.14
C ARG A 79 -10.81 -1.96 -7.65
N SER A 80 -10.47 -0.89 -8.35
CA SER A 80 -10.65 -0.81 -9.80
C SER A 80 -9.76 -1.79 -10.57
N LEU A 81 -8.59 -2.13 -10.01
CA LEU A 81 -7.72 -3.19 -10.50
C LEU A 81 -8.20 -4.61 -10.13
N GLY A 82 -9.37 -4.72 -9.49
CA GLY A 82 -10.04 -5.98 -9.19
C GLY A 82 -9.64 -6.60 -7.85
N PHE A 83 -8.89 -5.91 -7.00
CA PHE A 83 -8.55 -6.42 -5.68
C PHE A 83 -9.64 -6.15 -4.65
N THR A 84 -9.84 -7.10 -3.74
CA THR A 84 -10.60 -6.85 -2.52
C THR A 84 -9.65 -6.56 -1.35
N PRO A 85 -10.05 -5.73 -0.37
CA PRO A 85 -9.23 -5.48 0.82
C PRO A 85 -8.83 -6.77 1.55
N ASP A 86 -9.75 -7.72 1.67
CA ASP A 86 -9.52 -8.98 2.38
C ASP A 86 -8.54 -9.89 1.64
N GLU A 87 -8.65 -9.99 0.32
CA GLU A 87 -7.70 -10.75 -0.50
C GLU A 87 -6.28 -10.18 -0.39
N LEU A 88 -6.14 -8.86 -0.47
CA LEU A 88 -4.83 -8.22 -0.36
C LEU A 88 -4.25 -8.40 1.03
N ARG A 89 -5.06 -8.24 2.08
CA ARG A 89 -4.66 -8.48 3.47
C ARG A 89 -4.14 -9.90 3.66
N ALA A 90 -4.93 -10.90 3.27
CA ALA A 90 -4.55 -12.30 3.40
C ALA A 90 -3.27 -12.62 2.62
N THR A 91 -3.11 -12.04 1.41
CA THR A 91 -1.90 -12.21 0.61
C THR A 91 -0.68 -11.63 1.33
N VAL A 92 -0.80 -10.43 1.87
CA VAL A 92 0.31 -9.76 2.55
C VAL A 92 0.68 -10.47 3.85
N GLU A 93 -0.31 -10.89 4.65
CA GLU A 93 -0.08 -11.63 5.89
C GLU A 93 0.61 -12.98 5.62
N ALA A 94 0.23 -13.69 4.55
CA ALA A 94 0.89 -14.92 4.14
C ALA A 94 2.36 -14.68 3.74
N GLU A 95 2.63 -13.68 2.89
CA GLU A 95 3.99 -13.33 2.45
C GLU A 95 4.88 -12.87 3.62
N VAL A 96 4.30 -12.15 4.59
CA VAL A 96 4.97 -11.78 5.84
C VAL A 96 5.34 -13.02 6.64
N ALA A 97 4.38 -13.92 6.87
CA ALA A 97 4.61 -15.13 7.64
C ALA A 97 5.70 -16.01 7.01
N GLU A 98 5.69 -16.16 5.68
CA GLU A 98 6.71 -16.89 4.93
C GLU A 98 8.11 -16.26 5.07
N ARG A 99 8.22 -14.93 5.02
CA ARG A 99 9.49 -14.22 5.20
C ARG A 99 10.03 -14.32 6.62
N SER A 100 9.17 -14.21 7.62
CA SER A 100 9.59 -14.36 9.01
C SER A 100 10.08 -15.79 9.29
N ALA A 101 9.39 -16.80 8.76
CA ALA A 101 9.85 -18.19 8.84
C ALA A 101 11.19 -18.44 8.11
N ALA A 102 11.46 -17.73 7.02
CA ALA A 102 12.74 -17.80 6.31
C ALA A 102 13.87 -17.00 6.99
N GLY A 103 13.52 -15.98 7.79
CA GLY A 103 14.46 -15.12 8.52
C GLY A 103 15.04 -15.74 9.79
N ASP A 104 14.36 -16.71 10.40
CA ASP A 104 14.80 -17.43 11.61
C ASP A 104 15.95 -18.44 11.36
N LEU A 105 16.55 -18.44 10.18
CA LEU A 105 17.70 -19.27 9.77
C LEU A 105 19.04 -18.51 9.73
N HIS A 106 19.12 -17.29 10.28
CA HIS A 106 20.34 -16.49 10.36
C HIS A 106 20.53 -15.85 11.74
#